data_AF-A0A6G1KSL8-F1
#
_entry.id   AF-A0A6G1KSL8-F1
#
_cell.length_a   1.000
_cell.length_b   1.000
_cell.length_c   1.000
_cell.angle_alpha   90.00
_cell.angle_beta   90.00
_cell.angle_gamma   90.00
#
_symmetry.space_group_name_H-M   'P 1'
#
loop_
_entity.id
_entity.type
_entity.pdbx_description
1 polymer ?
#
loop_
_entity_poly.entity_id
_entity_poly.type
_entity_poly.pdbx_seq_one_letter_code
_entity_poly.pdbx_strand_id
1 'polypeptide(L)'
;MIDTYSFETLRPRGRLETYSTIRHHLGYYTNVGISVTYSHPSAFAASNIQNVIFAALRRVIAEHSILSAVSLNEGASYPEAYFARLPSIDLRTCVTFPTRKTAVPGDGEGDAELDALLAEQHNINFRDHVGTKPFWRLVVLCAPNAKKEFTATWIFHHGLADGTSGVSDLQDLFTKKIGTRRAASFEVSNIGVFRVEDREGWQIGRTVFSQCGSVVGPAIMVSVATGRDGCLCLVFRWLEGNVEASLVKEVINSVREGLGGLLQGPA
;
A
#
# COMPACT_ATOMS: atom_id res chain seq x y z
N MET A 1 1.36 -28.97 0.06
CA MET A 1 1.41 -27.87 1.04
C MET A 1 2.89 -27.58 1.29
N ILE A 2 3.35 -26.34 1.20
CA ILE A 2 4.75 -26.02 1.51
C ILE A 2 4.97 -26.21 3.00
N ASP A 3 6.05 -26.90 3.37
CA ASP A 3 6.46 -27.03 4.77
C ASP A 3 7.14 -25.75 5.24
N THR A 4 6.34 -24.82 5.77
CA THR A 4 6.82 -23.54 6.28
C THR A 4 7.62 -23.67 7.57
N TYR A 5 7.59 -24.83 8.26
CA TYR A 5 8.41 -25.05 9.46
C TYR A 5 9.90 -25.23 9.14
N SER A 6 10.22 -25.57 7.89
CA SER A 6 11.60 -25.65 7.40
C SER A 6 12.26 -24.28 7.18
N PHE A 7 11.50 -23.18 7.28
CA PHE A 7 12.01 -21.85 7.00
C PHE A 7 12.91 -21.35 8.12
N GLU A 8 13.93 -20.56 7.78
CA GLU A 8 14.78 -19.88 8.75
C GLU A 8 13.91 -18.94 9.61
N THR A 9 13.85 -19.21 10.92
CA THR A 9 13.18 -18.32 11.87
C THR A 9 14.04 -17.07 12.06
N LEU A 10 13.46 -15.89 11.85
CA LEU A 10 14.15 -14.62 12.00
C LEU A 10 14.04 -14.12 13.44
N ARG A 11 12.81 -13.89 13.90
CA ARG A 11 12.51 -13.39 15.25
C ARG A 11 11.01 -13.41 15.55
N PRO A 12 10.60 -13.39 16.83
CA PRO A 12 9.22 -13.08 17.21
C PRO A 12 8.76 -11.71 16.70
N ARG A 13 7.44 -11.54 16.60
CA ARG A 13 6.81 -10.25 16.31
C ARG A 13 6.90 -9.31 17.52
N GLY A 14 7.28 -8.07 17.28
CA GLY A 14 7.08 -6.97 18.23
C GLY A 14 5.60 -6.67 18.42
N ARG A 15 5.28 -5.77 19.35
CA ARG A 15 3.88 -5.41 19.67
C ARG A 15 3.13 -4.80 18.49
N LEU A 16 3.79 -3.91 17.74
CA LEU A 16 3.21 -3.27 16.55
C LEU A 16 2.97 -4.26 15.42
N GLU A 17 3.90 -5.18 15.24
CA GLU A 17 3.82 -6.21 14.22
C GLU A 17 2.72 -7.20 14.56
N THR A 18 2.58 -7.55 15.85
CA THR A 18 1.45 -8.32 16.38
C THR A 18 0.12 -7.61 16.12
N TYR A 19 0.03 -6.30 16.32
CA TYR A 19 -1.15 -5.49 15.98
C TYR A 19 -1.52 -5.59 14.49
N SER A 20 -0.56 -5.40 13.60
CA SER A 20 -0.82 -5.44 12.16
C SER A 20 -1.16 -6.84 11.66
N THR A 21 -0.41 -7.85 12.07
CA THR A 21 -0.58 -9.24 11.63
C THR A 21 -1.89 -9.87 12.16
N ILE A 22 -2.33 -9.54 13.39
CA ILE A 22 -3.63 -10.03 13.88
C ILE A 22 -4.80 -9.40 13.11
N ARG A 23 -4.75 -8.09 12.81
CA ARG A 23 -5.79 -7.46 11.96
C ARG A 23 -5.84 -8.09 10.57
N HIS A 24 -4.69 -8.44 10.02
CA HIS A 24 -4.59 -9.15 8.75
C HIS A 24 -5.15 -10.57 8.81
N HIS A 25 -4.75 -11.35 9.82
CA HIS A 25 -5.27 -12.69 10.08
C HIS A 25 -6.80 -12.72 10.17
N LEU A 26 -7.38 -11.78 10.91
CA LEU A 26 -8.83 -11.63 11.08
C LEU A 26 -9.54 -11.05 9.84
N GLY A 27 -8.79 -10.59 8.83
CA GLY A 27 -9.35 -9.97 7.62
C GLY A 27 -9.87 -8.54 7.84
N TYR A 28 -9.49 -7.89 8.93
CA TYR A 28 -9.96 -6.54 9.28
C TYR A 28 -9.14 -5.41 8.67
N TYR A 29 -7.90 -5.72 8.26
CA TYR A 29 -6.99 -4.80 7.60
C TYR A 29 -6.00 -5.64 6.77
N THR A 30 -6.02 -5.50 5.46
CA THR A 30 -5.28 -6.37 4.54
C THR A 30 -3.88 -5.86 4.22
N ASN A 31 -3.73 -4.63 3.72
CA ASN A 31 -2.46 -4.15 3.19
C ASN A 31 -2.42 -2.62 3.01
N VAL A 32 -1.22 -2.11 2.73
CA VAL A 32 -0.91 -0.70 2.46
C VAL A 32 -0.35 -0.58 1.04
N GLY A 33 -0.64 0.53 0.36
CA GLY A 33 -0.17 0.81 -1.00
C GLY A 33 0.52 2.17 -1.13
N ILE A 34 1.65 2.20 -1.83
CA ILE A 34 2.35 3.42 -2.25
C ILE A 34 2.52 3.37 -3.76
N SER A 35 1.95 4.35 -4.47
CA SER A 35 2.09 4.50 -5.91
C SER A 35 2.91 5.73 -6.25
N VAL A 36 3.92 5.55 -7.10
CA VAL A 36 4.79 6.64 -7.55
C VAL A 36 4.83 6.61 -9.07
N THR A 37 4.54 7.75 -9.69
CA THR A 37 4.70 7.93 -11.13
C THR A 37 6.12 8.37 -11.44
N TYR A 38 6.77 7.60 -12.29
CA TYR A 38 8.11 7.85 -12.81
C TYR A 38 8.02 8.27 -14.26
N SER A 39 8.85 9.23 -14.65
CA SER A 39 9.04 9.61 -16.05
C SER A 39 10.51 9.62 -16.41
N HIS A 40 10.79 9.47 -17.71
CA HIS A 40 12.13 9.54 -18.26
C HIS A 40 12.12 10.37 -19.57
N PRO A 41 13.12 11.26 -19.81
CA PRO A 41 13.16 12.11 -20.99
C PRO A 41 13.10 11.34 -22.32
N SER A 42 13.75 10.18 -22.36
CA SER A 42 13.79 9.26 -23.49
C SER A 42 12.78 8.13 -23.33
N ALA A 43 12.16 7.72 -24.45
CA ALA A 43 11.27 6.58 -24.49
C ALA A 43 12.01 5.25 -24.22
N PHE A 44 11.39 4.36 -23.45
CA PHE A 44 11.87 3.01 -23.12
C PHE A 44 10.84 1.94 -23.51
N ALA A 45 11.31 0.78 -23.97
CA ALA A 45 10.42 -0.35 -24.24
C ALA A 45 9.88 -0.95 -22.92
N ALA A 46 8.68 -1.53 -22.94
CA ALA A 46 8.10 -2.21 -21.77
C ALA A 46 8.98 -3.39 -21.29
N SER A 47 9.60 -4.11 -22.22
CA SER A 47 10.59 -5.16 -21.89
C SER A 47 11.82 -4.60 -21.17
N ASN A 48 12.21 -3.35 -21.46
CA ASN A 48 13.31 -2.69 -20.78
C ASN A 48 12.92 -2.32 -19.34
N ILE A 49 11.68 -1.83 -19.10
CA ILE A 49 11.27 -1.49 -17.74
C ILE A 49 11.16 -2.74 -16.85
N GLN A 50 10.65 -3.86 -17.38
CA GLN A 50 10.60 -5.10 -16.61
C GLN A 50 12.00 -5.54 -16.15
N ASN A 51 12.99 -5.51 -17.03
CA ASN A 51 14.36 -5.89 -16.69
C ASN A 51 14.97 -4.94 -15.66
N VAL A 52 14.76 -3.62 -15.81
CA VAL A 52 15.24 -2.61 -14.86
C VAL A 52 14.61 -2.81 -13.48
N ILE A 53 13.29 -3.02 -13.42
CA ILE A 53 12.57 -3.25 -12.16
C ILE A 53 13.05 -4.54 -11.48
N PHE A 54 13.23 -5.63 -12.22
CA PHE A 54 13.72 -6.89 -11.63
C PHE A 54 15.16 -6.75 -11.12
N ALA A 55 16.03 -6.06 -11.85
CA ALA A 55 17.39 -5.79 -11.42
C ALA A 55 17.42 -4.92 -10.14
N ALA A 56 16.60 -3.87 -10.09
CA ALA A 56 16.45 -3.00 -8.92
C ALA A 56 15.93 -3.78 -7.71
N LEU A 57 14.85 -4.56 -7.87
CA LEU A 57 14.29 -5.37 -6.78
C LEU A 57 15.29 -6.39 -6.26
N ARG A 58 16.05 -7.06 -7.13
CA ARG A 58 17.10 -8.00 -6.70
C ARG A 58 18.11 -7.32 -5.78
N ARG A 59 18.52 -6.10 -6.09
CA ARG A 59 19.45 -5.32 -5.27
C ARG A 59 18.82 -4.92 -3.93
N VAL A 60 17.63 -4.34 -3.96
CA VAL A 60 16.94 -3.86 -2.75
C VAL A 60 16.62 -5.02 -1.81
N ILE A 61 16.19 -6.18 -2.33
CA ILE A 61 15.95 -7.39 -1.53
C ILE A 61 17.23 -7.91 -0.89
N ALA A 62 18.36 -7.86 -1.61
CA ALA A 62 19.66 -8.27 -1.08
C ALA A 62 20.16 -7.32 0.02
N GLU A 63 19.89 -6.01 -0.10
CA GLU A 63 20.28 -4.99 0.87
C GLU A 63 19.34 -4.96 2.09
N HIS A 64 18.05 -5.27 1.91
CA HIS A 64 17.02 -5.15 2.94
C HIS A 64 16.33 -6.49 3.22
N SER A 65 16.87 -7.23 4.19
CA SER A 65 16.41 -8.57 4.57
C SER A 65 14.93 -8.66 4.96
N ILE A 66 14.31 -7.55 5.37
CA ILE A 66 12.88 -7.48 5.71
C ILE A 66 11.99 -7.81 4.50
N LEU A 67 12.45 -7.56 3.26
CA LEU A 67 11.71 -7.89 2.04
C LEU A 67 11.61 -9.39 1.76
N SER A 68 12.38 -10.22 2.48
CA SER A 68 12.25 -11.67 2.47
C SER A 68 11.52 -12.21 3.70
N ALA A 69 11.06 -11.37 4.61
CA ALA A 69 10.34 -11.80 5.80
C ALA A 69 8.86 -12.07 5.49
N VAL A 70 8.34 -13.17 6.01
CA VAL A 70 6.91 -13.51 6.03
C VAL A 70 6.51 -13.81 7.46
N SER A 71 5.33 -13.34 7.87
CA SER A 71 4.80 -13.61 9.20
C SER A 71 4.05 -14.94 9.18
N LEU A 72 4.46 -15.86 10.03
CA LEU A 72 3.87 -17.19 10.18
C LEU A 72 3.03 -17.26 11.46
N ASN A 73 2.03 -18.14 11.45
CA ASN A 73 1.12 -18.37 12.58
C ASN A 73 0.47 -17.08 13.10
N GLU A 74 -0.02 -16.21 12.22
CA GLU A 74 -0.43 -14.86 12.62
C GLU A 74 -1.52 -14.79 13.71
N GLY A 75 -2.37 -15.82 13.80
CA GLY A 75 -3.40 -15.96 14.83
C GLY A 75 -2.92 -16.56 16.16
N ALA A 76 -1.65 -16.96 16.27
CA ALA A 76 -1.11 -17.51 17.50
C ALA A 76 -0.70 -16.39 18.48
N SER A 77 -0.70 -16.75 19.77
CA SER A 77 -0.26 -15.86 20.84
C SER A 77 1.26 -15.68 20.82
N TYR A 78 1.76 -14.64 21.48
CA TYR A 78 3.20 -14.46 21.63
C TYR A 78 3.80 -15.63 22.44
N PRO A 79 4.97 -16.19 22.06
CA PRO A 79 5.83 -15.85 20.90
C PRO A 79 5.63 -16.76 19.67
N GLU A 80 4.58 -17.58 19.61
CA GLU A 80 4.38 -18.63 18.58
C GLU A 80 4.15 -18.08 17.17
N ALA A 81 3.83 -16.80 17.07
CA ALA A 81 3.79 -16.07 15.82
C ALA A 81 5.06 -15.25 15.63
N TYR A 82 5.73 -15.47 14.51
CA TYR A 82 7.09 -14.99 14.27
C TYR A 82 7.30 -14.68 12.79
N PHE A 83 8.36 -13.92 12.51
CA PHE A 83 8.86 -13.74 11.16
C PHE A 83 9.80 -14.88 10.80
N ALA A 84 9.59 -15.45 9.62
CA ALA A 84 10.48 -16.40 8.99
C ALA A 84 11.00 -15.83 7.66
N ARG A 85 12.14 -16.33 7.20
CA ARG A 85 12.68 -15.99 5.88
C ARG A 85 12.04 -16.86 4.82
N LEU A 86 11.47 -16.23 3.81
CA LEU A 86 11.10 -16.91 2.58
C LEU A 86 12.38 -17.36 1.85
N PRO A 87 12.57 -18.65 1.56
CA PRO A 87 13.85 -19.16 1.03
C PRO A 87 14.22 -18.60 -0.35
N SER A 88 13.21 -18.28 -1.16
CA SER A 88 13.40 -17.73 -2.51
C SER A 88 12.18 -16.90 -2.90
N ILE A 89 12.40 -15.86 -3.71
CA ILE A 89 11.32 -15.04 -4.26
C ILE A 89 11.36 -15.16 -5.79
N ASP A 90 10.27 -15.62 -6.39
CA ASP A 90 10.06 -15.51 -7.83
C ASP A 90 9.36 -14.19 -8.16
N LEU A 91 10.14 -13.20 -8.61
CA LEU A 91 9.65 -11.86 -8.96
C LEU A 91 8.53 -11.88 -10.00
N ARG A 92 8.46 -12.90 -10.87
CA ARG A 92 7.41 -13.02 -11.89
C ARG A 92 6.03 -13.28 -11.30
N THR A 93 5.97 -13.73 -10.03
CA THR A 93 4.73 -14.09 -9.35
C THR A 93 4.22 -12.99 -8.41
N CYS A 94 5.05 -11.98 -8.13
CA CYS A 94 4.74 -10.88 -7.23
C CYS A 94 4.95 -9.49 -7.87
N VAL A 95 5.38 -9.44 -9.14
CA VAL A 95 5.48 -8.20 -9.92
C VAL A 95 4.69 -8.34 -11.21
N THR A 96 3.80 -7.39 -11.49
CA THR A 96 2.96 -7.37 -12.69
C THR A 96 3.12 -6.08 -13.48
N PHE A 97 2.90 -6.15 -14.79
CA PHE A 97 3.10 -5.03 -15.73
C PHE A 97 1.85 -4.77 -16.58
N PRO A 98 0.72 -4.35 -15.98
CA PRO A 98 -0.45 -3.95 -16.76
C PRO A 98 -0.17 -2.69 -17.58
N THR A 99 -0.83 -2.57 -18.73
CA THR A 99 -0.80 -1.36 -19.56
C THR A 99 -2.06 -0.53 -19.27
N ARG A 100 -1.88 0.78 -19.07
CA ARG A 100 -2.99 1.73 -18.93
C ARG A 100 -3.81 1.79 -20.21
N LYS A 101 -5.07 2.15 -20.06
CA LYS A 101 -5.95 2.47 -21.19
C LYS A 101 -5.81 3.93 -21.60
N THR A 102 -5.59 4.82 -20.64
CA THR A 102 -5.41 6.26 -20.85
C THR A 102 -4.05 6.76 -20.34
N ALA A 103 -3.65 7.95 -20.77
CA ALA A 103 -2.45 8.60 -20.25
C ALA A 103 -2.55 8.85 -18.74
N VAL A 104 -1.41 9.09 -18.08
CA VAL A 104 -1.43 9.51 -16.68
C VAL A 104 -2.16 10.86 -16.58
N PRO A 105 -3.13 11.03 -15.66
CA PRO A 105 -3.87 12.29 -15.52
C PRO A 105 -2.97 13.45 -15.10
N GLY A 106 -3.37 14.65 -15.48
CA GLY A 106 -2.67 15.89 -15.10
C GLY A 106 -2.86 16.26 -13.63
N ASP A 107 -2.21 17.34 -13.21
CA ASP A 107 -2.31 17.86 -11.85
C ASP A 107 -3.75 18.25 -11.51
N GLY A 108 -4.21 17.85 -10.33
CA GLY A 108 -5.60 18.08 -9.88
C GLY A 108 -6.63 17.13 -10.47
N GLU A 109 -6.27 16.27 -11.43
CA GLU A 109 -7.17 15.29 -12.03
C GLU A 109 -7.18 13.96 -11.25
N GLY A 110 -8.38 13.35 -11.15
CA GLY A 110 -8.56 12.02 -10.60
C GLY A 110 -7.98 10.93 -11.51
N ASP A 111 -7.47 9.84 -10.93
CA ASP A 111 -6.94 8.70 -11.68
C ASP A 111 -7.80 7.46 -11.45
N ALA A 112 -8.87 7.34 -12.23
CA ALA A 112 -9.84 6.24 -12.08
C ALA A 112 -9.22 4.85 -12.34
N GLU A 113 -8.20 4.75 -13.20
CA GLU A 113 -7.51 3.47 -13.43
C GLU A 113 -6.65 3.09 -12.22
N LEU A 114 -5.93 4.05 -11.63
CA LEU A 114 -5.17 3.82 -10.40
C LEU A 114 -6.09 3.54 -9.21
N ASP A 115 -7.22 4.23 -9.09
CA ASP A 115 -8.21 3.99 -8.05
C ASP A 115 -8.77 2.56 -8.11
N ALA A 116 -9.12 2.10 -9.33
CA ALA A 116 -9.58 0.74 -9.55
C ALA A 116 -8.49 -0.30 -9.22
N LEU A 117 -7.24 -0.05 -9.64
CA LEU A 117 -6.10 -0.90 -9.33
C LEU A 117 -5.87 -0.98 -7.82
N LEU A 118 -5.86 0.14 -7.11
CA LEU A 118 -5.71 0.16 -5.66
C LEU A 118 -6.86 -0.58 -4.99
N ALA A 119 -8.11 -0.34 -5.39
CA ALA A 119 -9.27 -1.06 -4.86
C ALA A 119 -9.12 -2.57 -5.04
N GLU A 120 -8.73 -3.05 -6.22
CA GLU A 120 -8.44 -4.47 -6.47
C GLU A 120 -7.33 -4.99 -5.55
N GLN A 121 -6.17 -4.31 -5.55
CA GLN A 121 -5.00 -4.75 -4.79
C GLN A 121 -5.23 -4.76 -3.28
N HIS A 122 -6.04 -3.85 -2.75
CA HIS A 122 -6.40 -3.82 -1.34
C HIS A 122 -7.37 -4.96 -0.94
N ASN A 123 -8.06 -5.57 -1.90
CA ASN A 123 -8.93 -6.72 -1.65
C ASN A 123 -8.21 -8.08 -1.78
N ILE A 124 -6.94 -8.11 -2.20
CA ILE A 124 -6.14 -9.33 -2.28
C ILE A 124 -5.38 -9.52 -0.95
N ASN A 125 -5.65 -10.61 -0.24
CA ASN A 125 -5.03 -10.88 1.06
C ASN A 125 -3.67 -11.63 0.89
N PHE A 126 -2.68 -11.41 1.77
CA PHE A 126 -1.41 -12.13 1.68
C PHE A 126 -1.50 -13.56 2.24
N ARG A 127 -2.54 -13.86 3.03
CA ARG A 127 -2.78 -15.19 3.63
C ARG A 127 -2.97 -16.29 2.58
N ASP A 128 -3.42 -15.93 1.38
CA ASP A 128 -3.75 -16.88 0.32
C ASP A 128 -2.48 -17.50 -0.31
N HIS A 129 -1.30 -16.95 0.03
CA HIS A 129 -0.01 -17.32 -0.56
C HIS A 129 1.12 -17.47 0.47
N VAL A 130 0.80 -17.68 1.75
CA VAL A 130 1.80 -17.86 2.81
C VAL A 130 2.78 -18.96 2.44
N GLY A 131 4.07 -18.67 2.61
CA GLY A 131 5.15 -19.60 2.29
C GLY A 131 5.52 -19.70 0.81
N THR A 132 4.75 -19.11 -0.11
CA THR A 132 5.03 -19.14 -1.56
C THR A 132 5.43 -17.79 -2.13
N LYS A 133 4.91 -16.70 -1.58
CA LYS A 133 5.13 -15.33 -2.06
C LYS A 133 5.56 -14.43 -0.91
N PRO A 134 6.32 -13.36 -1.20
CA PRO A 134 6.64 -12.37 -0.19
C PRO A 134 5.38 -11.64 0.28
N PHE A 135 5.47 -10.99 1.44
CA PHE A 135 4.40 -10.17 2.02
C PHE A 135 4.35 -8.76 1.41
N TRP A 136 4.72 -8.67 0.13
CA TRP A 136 4.62 -7.51 -0.72
C TRP A 136 4.40 -7.93 -2.18
N ARG A 137 3.92 -7.00 -2.99
CA ARG A 137 3.82 -7.13 -4.45
C ARG A 137 3.95 -5.76 -5.11
N LEU A 138 4.41 -5.74 -6.35
CA LEU A 138 4.59 -4.52 -7.13
C LEU A 138 3.75 -4.59 -8.41
N VAL A 139 2.95 -3.56 -8.66
CA VAL A 139 2.23 -3.41 -9.93
C VAL A 139 2.81 -2.23 -10.67
N VAL A 140 3.38 -2.45 -11.85
CA VAL A 140 4.01 -1.44 -12.70
C VAL A 140 3.07 -1.11 -13.85
N LEU A 141 2.24 -0.11 -13.63
CA LEU A 141 1.23 0.33 -14.58
C LEU A 141 1.87 1.21 -15.67
N CYS A 142 2.09 0.64 -16.85
CA CYS A 142 2.82 1.28 -17.95
C CYS A 142 1.89 2.13 -18.81
N ALA A 143 2.33 3.33 -19.23
CA ALA A 143 1.50 4.18 -20.07
C ALA A 143 1.22 3.60 -21.48
N PRO A 144 0.06 3.94 -22.08
CA PRO A 144 -0.28 3.47 -23.41
C PRO A 144 0.46 4.32 -24.44
N ASN A 145 1.27 3.71 -25.30
CA ASN A 145 1.98 4.35 -26.42
C ASN A 145 2.96 5.49 -26.03
N ALA A 146 2.93 6.02 -24.81
CA ALA A 146 3.87 6.95 -24.22
C ALA A 146 4.91 6.17 -23.39
N LYS A 147 5.93 5.68 -24.07
CA LYS A 147 7.05 4.89 -23.52
C LYS A 147 7.94 5.64 -22.51
N LYS A 148 7.49 6.75 -21.94
CA LYS A 148 8.30 7.63 -21.10
C LYS A 148 7.87 7.62 -19.64
N GLU A 149 6.71 7.04 -19.32
CA GLU A 149 6.18 7.09 -17.96
C GLU A 149 5.55 5.75 -17.53
N PHE A 150 5.61 5.49 -16.24
CA PHE A 150 4.89 4.39 -15.60
C PHE A 150 4.58 4.75 -14.16
N THR A 151 3.55 4.12 -13.58
CA THR A 151 3.25 4.20 -12.16
C THR A 151 3.61 2.90 -11.48
N ALA A 152 4.56 2.92 -10.55
CA ALA A 152 4.91 1.76 -9.72
C ALA A 152 4.11 1.80 -8.42
N THR A 153 3.28 0.78 -8.20
CA THR A 153 2.44 0.62 -7.01
C THR A 153 2.95 -0.52 -6.15
N TRP A 154 3.62 -0.17 -5.07
CA TRP A 154 4.09 -1.10 -4.05
C TRP A 154 3.00 -1.39 -3.03
N ILE A 155 2.55 -2.64 -2.94
CA ILE A 155 1.55 -3.09 -1.96
C ILE A 155 2.24 -4.00 -0.97
N PHE A 156 2.08 -3.76 0.33
CA PHE A 156 2.78 -4.52 1.36
C PHE A 156 1.92 -4.78 2.60
N HIS A 157 2.27 -5.86 3.29
CA HIS A 157 1.68 -6.22 4.57
C HIS A 157 2.16 -5.24 5.64
N HIS A 158 1.23 -4.63 6.39
CA HIS A 158 1.54 -3.59 7.38
C HIS A 158 2.39 -4.10 8.56
N GLY A 159 2.54 -5.42 8.72
CA GLY A 159 3.53 -5.99 9.64
C GLY A 159 4.99 -5.78 9.23
N LEU A 160 5.28 -5.47 7.95
CA LEU A 160 6.64 -5.24 7.46
C LEU A 160 7.12 -3.79 7.66
N ALA A 161 6.20 -2.84 7.83
CA ALA A 161 6.48 -1.42 8.09
C ALA A 161 5.31 -0.78 8.86
N ASP A 162 5.60 0.01 9.89
CA ASP A 162 4.62 0.58 10.84
C ASP A 162 3.95 1.89 10.33
N GLY A 163 2.97 2.53 11.02
CA GLY A 163 2.95 3.01 12.41
C GLY A 163 2.01 2.37 13.48
N THR A 164 2.02 3.01 14.66
CA THR A 164 1.85 2.52 16.04
C THR A 164 0.47 2.05 16.57
N SER A 165 0.43 1.00 17.40
CA SER A 165 -0.27 0.89 18.70
C SER A 165 0.05 -0.46 19.41
N GLY A 166 0.22 -0.45 20.74
CA GLY A 166 0.66 -1.61 21.53
C GLY A 166 -0.36 -2.07 22.57
N VAL A 167 -0.80 -3.34 22.47
CA VAL A 167 -1.57 -4.08 23.50
C VAL A 167 -1.20 -5.57 23.38
N SER A 168 -1.20 -6.33 24.48
CA SER A 168 -0.78 -7.74 24.51
C SER A 168 -1.82 -8.75 24.02
N ASP A 169 -3.12 -8.44 24.10
CA ASP A 169 -4.22 -9.39 23.78
C ASP A 169 -5.11 -8.84 22.66
N LEU A 170 -4.52 -8.70 21.48
CA LEU A 170 -5.13 -7.99 20.36
C LEU A 170 -6.25 -8.76 19.67
N GLN A 171 -6.17 -10.08 19.61
CA GLN A 171 -7.22 -10.90 18.98
C GLN A 171 -8.55 -10.74 19.72
N ASP A 172 -8.57 -10.99 21.03
CA ASP A 172 -9.74 -10.79 21.88
C ASP A 172 -10.26 -9.35 21.83
N LEU A 173 -9.35 -8.37 21.84
CA LEU A 173 -9.72 -6.96 21.71
C LEU A 173 -10.47 -6.68 20.40
N PHE A 174 -10.00 -7.21 19.26
CA PHE A 174 -10.64 -6.98 17.98
C PHE A 174 -11.96 -7.74 17.82
N THR A 175 -12.03 -8.98 18.29
CA THR A 175 -13.28 -9.76 18.27
C THR A 175 -14.36 -9.08 19.10
N LYS A 176 -14.02 -8.52 20.27
CA LYS A 176 -14.97 -7.74 21.10
C LYS A 176 -15.44 -6.43 20.45
N LYS A 177 -14.75 -5.92 19.42
CA LYS A 177 -15.16 -4.71 18.70
C LYS A 177 -16.21 -4.98 17.63
N ILE A 178 -16.39 -6.21 17.18
CA ILE A 178 -17.39 -6.55 16.16
C ILE A 178 -18.79 -6.20 16.69
N GLY A 179 -19.59 -5.50 15.86
CA GLY A 179 -20.94 -5.08 16.23
C GLY A 179 -21.02 -3.93 17.24
N THR A 180 -19.88 -3.45 17.74
CA THR A 180 -19.83 -2.27 18.62
C THR A 180 -19.66 -0.97 17.83
N ARG A 181 -19.86 0.18 18.48
CA ARG A 181 -19.65 1.48 17.85
C ARG A 181 -18.16 1.73 17.58
N ARG A 182 -17.85 2.35 16.43
CA ARG A 182 -16.49 2.80 16.11
C ARG A 182 -16.04 3.87 17.10
N ALA A 183 -14.76 3.85 17.44
CA ALA A 183 -14.16 4.87 18.31
C ALA A 183 -13.91 6.20 17.58
N ALA A 184 -13.78 6.18 16.25
CA ALA A 184 -13.56 7.35 15.41
C ALA A 184 -14.32 7.22 14.09
N SER A 185 -14.73 8.36 13.53
CA SER A 185 -15.34 8.42 12.20
C SER A 185 -14.29 8.59 11.10
N PHE A 186 -13.24 9.38 11.37
CA PHE A 186 -12.17 9.71 10.44
C PHE A 186 -10.79 9.39 11.01
N GLU A 187 -9.88 8.97 10.14
CA GLU A 187 -8.43 9.00 10.37
C GLU A 187 -7.75 9.69 9.20
N VAL A 188 -6.72 10.47 9.51
CA VAL A 188 -5.81 11.04 8.52
C VAL A 188 -4.43 10.47 8.80
N SER A 189 -3.84 9.82 7.80
CA SER A 189 -2.48 9.29 7.83
C SER A 189 -1.65 9.99 6.78
N ASN A 190 -0.52 10.57 7.17
CA ASN A 190 0.28 11.45 6.32
C ASN A 190 1.74 11.00 6.33
N ILE A 191 2.29 10.71 5.15
CA ILE A 191 3.69 10.32 4.98
C ILE A 191 4.61 11.49 4.60
N GLY A 192 4.05 12.70 4.52
CA GLY A 192 4.77 13.94 4.22
C GLY A 192 5.17 14.05 2.75
N VAL A 193 6.32 14.71 2.53
CA VAL A 193 6.88 14.92 1.19
C VAL A 193 7.76 13.74 0.82
N PHE A 194 7.47 13.11 -0.31
CA PHE A 194 8.29 12.02 -0.83
C PHE A 194 9.58 12.59 -1.45
N ARG A 195 10.69 12.52 -0.69
CA ARG A 195 11.98 13.11 -1.06
C ARG A 195 12.96 12.02 -1.50
N VAL A 196 12.95 11.73 -2.80
CA VAL A 196 13.96 10.88 -3.45
C VAL A 196 14.59 11.69 -4.59
N GLU A 197 15.91 11.62 -4.71
CA GLU A 197 16.67 12.30 -5.76
C GLU A 197 16.47 11.62 -7.12
N ASP A 198 16.33 12.45 -8.15
CA ASP A 198 16.29 12.00 -9.54
C ASP A 198 17.65 11.36 -9.90
N ARG A 199 17.63 10.22 -10.58
CA ARG A 199 18.85 9.48 -10.96
C ARG A 199 18.72 8.90 -12.35
N GLU A 200 19.83 8.89 -13.08
CA GLU A 200 19.92 8.24 -14.41
C GLU A 200 18.82 8.70 -15.39
N GLY A 201 18.41 9.97 -15.30
CA GLY A 201 17.33 10.53 -16.13
C GLY A 201 15.91 10.23 -15.64
N TRP A 202 15.73 9.38 -14.62
CA TRP A 202 14.42 9.15 -14.03
C TRP A 202 14.01 10.30 -13.14
N GLN A 203 12.78 10.76 -13.35
CA GLN A 203 12.14 11.81 -12.56
C GLN A 203 10.95 11.21 -11.82
N ILE A 204 10.80 11.60 -10.56
CA ILE A 204 9.62 11.26 -9.77
C ILE A 204 8.63 12.42 -9.86
N GLY A 205 7.36 12.11 -10.13
CA GLY A 205 6.27 13.07 -10.13
C GLY A 205 5.26 12.76 -9.03
N ARG A 206 4.02 12.47 -9.46
CA ARG A 206 2.88 12.16 -8.60
C ARG A 206 3.18 11.00 -7.66
N THR A 207 2.92 11.24 -6.38
CA THR A 207 3.00 10.21 -5.32
C THR A 207 1.65 10.08 -4.63
N VAL A 208 1.18 8.84 -4.51
CA VAL A 208 -0.11 8.48 -3.92
C VAL A 208 0.15 7.47 -2.80
N PHE A 209 -0.27 7.79 -1.58
CA PHE A 209 -0.24 6.89 -0.43
C PHE A 209 -1.66 6.42 -0.12
N SER A 210 -1.84 5.15 0.21
CA SER A 210 -3.15 4.59 0.49
C SER A 210 -3.12 3.41 1.47
N GLN A 211 -4.15 3.31 2.29
CA GLN A 211 -4.39 2.21 3.22
C GLN A 211 -5.65 1.43 2.80
N CYS A 212 -5.72 0.12 3.05
CA CYS A 212 -6.98 -0.61 2.87
C CYS A 212 -8.01 -0.16 3.92
N GLY A 213 -9.31 -0.31 3.65
CA GLY A 213 -10.37 -0.03 4.63
C GLY A 213 -10.23 -0.87 5.91
N SER A 214 -10.68 -0.32 7.06
CA SER A 214 -10.61 -1.00 8.35
C SER A 214 -11.98 -1.39 8.89
N VAL A 215 -12.16 -2.68 9.21
CA VAL A 215 -13.42 -3.19 9.77
C VAL A 215 -13.68 -2.63 11.17
N VAL A 216 -12.64 -2.59 12.01
CA VAL A 216 -12.68 -2.21 13.43
C VAL A 216 -12.07 -0.82 13.72
N GLY A 217 -11.63 -0.13 12.67
CA GLY A 217 -11.03 1.20 12.72
C GLY A 217 -12.01 2.33 12.37
N PRO A 218 -11.51 3.48 11.91
CA PRO A 218 -12.30 4.60 11.42
C PRO A 218 -13.20 4.21 10.24
N ALA A 219 -14.33 4.91 10.07
CA ALA A 219 -15.27 4.66 8.97
C ALA A 219 -14.73 5.16 7.62
N ILE A 220 -14.08 6.32 7.63
CA ILE A 220 -13.39 6.92 6.48
C ILE A 220 -11.94 7.15 6.87
N MET A 221 -11.01 6.74 6.01
CA MET A 221 -9.58 6.99 6.20
C MET A 221 -9.05 7.81 5.04
N VAL A 222 -8.25 8.82 5.35
CA VAL A 222 -7.65 9.74 4.39
C VAL A 222 -6.14 9.54 4.45
N SER A 223 -5.55 9.12 3.34
CA SER A 223 -4.10 8.96 3.21
C SER A 223 -3.54 10.15 2.43
N VAL A 224 -2.48 10.77 2.95
CA VAL A 224 -1.92 12.03 2.45
C VAL A 224 -0.46 11.84 2.08
N ALA A 225 -0.09 12.29 0.89
CA ALA A 225 1.30 12.37 0.43
C ALA A 225 1.51 13.61 -0.44
N THR A 226 2.72 14.17 -0.43
CA THR A 226 3.13 15.19 -1.40
C THR A 226 4.20 14.61 -2.32
N GLY A 227 3.95 14.66 -3.63
CA GLY A 227 4.89 14.21 -4.65
C GLY A 227 6.02 15.21 -4.91
N ARG A 228 6.93 14.82 -5.81
CA ARG A 228 8.01 15.70 -6.29
C ARG A 228 7.53 16.72 -7.32
N ASP A 229 6.35 16.49 -7.88
CA ASP A 229 5.55 17.47 -8.63
C ASP A 229 5.03 18.63 -7.76
N GLY A 230 5.17 18.52 -6.43
CA GLY A 230 4.65 19.50 -5.48
C GLY A 230 3.15 19.37 -5.22
N CYS A 231 2.48 18.39 -5.83
CA CYS A 231 1.06 18.17 -5.64
C CYS A 231 0.78 17.40 -4.34
N LEU A 232 -0.19 17.90 -3.57
CA LEU A 232 -0.74 17.21 -2.41
C LEU A 232 -1.82 16.23 -2.87
N CYS A 233 -1.61 14.94 -2.67
CA CYS A 233 -2.57 13.90 -2.98
C CYS A 233 -3.29 13.42 -1.70
N LEU A 234 -4.62 13.44 -1.72
CA LEU A 234 -5.49 12.88 -0.68
C LEU A 234 -6.23 11.67 -1.25
N VAL A 235 -6.10 10.52 -0.60
CA VAL A 235 -6.82 9.28 -0.97
C VAL A 235 -7.83 8.95 0.12
N PHE A 236 -9.10 8.97 -0.24
CA PHE A 236 -10.21 8.64 0.67
C PHE A 236 -10.58 7.17 0.52
N ARG A 237 -10.64 6.45 1.63
CA ARG A 237 -10.93 5.02 1.67
C ARG A 237 -12.00 4.71 2.69
N TRP A 238 -12.90 3.82 2.32
CA TRP A 238 -13.97 3.31 3.16
C TRP A 238 -14.24 1.84 2.79
N LEU A 239 -15.08 1.18 3.57
CA LEU A 239 -15.57 -0.17 3.26
C LEU A 239 -17.01 -0.07 2.76
N GLU A 240 -17.31 -0.80 1.69
CA GLU A 240 -18.68 -0.96 1.20
C GLU A 240 -19.58 -1.56 2.29
N GLY A 241 -20.80 -1.06 2.39
CA GLY A 241 -21.75 -1.41 3.46
C GLY A 241 -21.54 -0.68 4.79
N ASN A 242 -20.37 -0.05 5.01
CA ASN A 242 -20.12 0.74 6.23
C ASN A 242 -20.43 2.23 6.06
N VAL A 243 -20.13 2.77 4.87
CA VAL A 243 -20.39 4.17 4.51
C VAL A 243 -20.92 4.20 3.08
N GLU A 244 -21.97 4.97 2.85
CA GLU A 244 -22.54 5.16 1.52
C GLU A 244 -21.57 5.90 0.60
N ALA A 245 -21.41 5.41 -0.63
CA ALA A 245 -20.48 6.01 -1.59
C ALA A 245 -20.86 7.45 -1.96
N SER A 246 -22.15 7.81 -1.93
CA SER A 246 -22.65 9.17 -2.11
C SER A 246 -22.09 10.11 -1.05
N LEU A 247 -22.20 9.73 0.22
CA LEU A 247 -21.69 10.51 1.35
C LEU A 247 -20.18 10.74 1.23
N VAL A 248 -19.41 9.71 0.87
CA VAL A 248 -17.95 9.87 0.69
C VAL A 248 -17.64 10.84 -0.45
N LYS A 249 -18.39 10.79 -1.56
CA LYS A 249 -18.22 11.73 -2.68
C LYS A 249 -18.51 13.17 -2.26
N GLU A 250 -19.56 13.39 -1.46
CA GLU A 250 -19.88 14.72 -0.91
C GLU A 250 -18.73 15.24 -0.02
N VAL A 251 -18.18 14.38 0.84
CA VAL A 251 -17.00 14.72 1.66
C VAL A 251 -15.81 15.10 0.78
N ILE A 252 -15.51 14.31 -0.25
CA ILE A 252 -14.39 14.58 -1.19
C ILE A 252 -14.58 15.95 -1.86
N ASN A 253 -15.79 16.23 -2.34
CA ASN A 253 -16.09 17.49 -3.01
C ASN A 253 -15.97 18.68 -2.04
N SER A 254 -16.50 18.57 -0.83
CA SER A 254 -16.39 19.61 0.20
C SER A 254 -14.93 19.87 0.59
N VAL A 255 -14.11 18.83 0.73
CA VAL A 255 -12.67 18.99 1.00
C VAL A 255 -11.97 19.67 -0.17
N ARG A 256 -12.28 19.29 -1.42
CA ARG A 256 -11.72 19.94 -2.61
C ARG A 256 -12.07 21.42 -2.67
N GLU A 257 -13.33 21.77 -2.46
CA GLU A 257 -13.81 23.15 -2.44
C GLU A 257 -13.15 23.97 -1.33
N GLY A 258 -13.10 23.41 -0.11
CA GLY A 258 -12.47 24.06 1.04
C GLY A 258 -10.98 24.34 0.83
N LEU A 259 -10.22 23.35 0.32
CA LEU A 259 -8.81 23.54 -0.02
C LEU A 259 -8.61 24.52 -1.18
N GLY A 260 -9.48 24.48 -2.20
CA GLY A 260 -9.46 25.42 -3.31
C GLY A 260 -9.70 26.87 -2.85
N GLY A 261 -10.61 27.07 -1.89
CA GLY A 261 -10.87 28.39 -1.30
C GLY A 261 -9.67 28.97 -0.55
N LEU A 262 -8.86 28.13 0.12
CA LEU A 262 -7.63 28.58 0.78
C LEU A 262 -6.59 29.16 -0.20
N LEU A 263 -6.58 28.67 -1.44
CA LEU A 263 -5.64 29.13 -2.48
C LEU A 263 -6.03 30.48 -3.10
N GLN A 264 -7.27 30.96 -2.86
CA GLN A 264 -7.77 32.22 -3.43
C GLN A 264 -7.37 33.46 -2.60
N GLY A 265 -6.70 33.28 -1.45
CA GLY A 265 -6.30 34.37 -0.54
C GLY A 265 -7.49 34.96 0.23
N PRO A 266 -7.24 35.76 1.30
CA PRO A 266 -8.31 36.55 1.90
C PRO A 266 -8.77 37.60 0.89
N ALA A 267 -10.09 37.66 0.66
CA ALA A 267 -10.74 38.69 -0.14
C ALA A 267 -10.51 40.11 0.40
#